data_AF-A0A831X438-F1
#
_entry.id   AF-A0A831X438-F1
#
_cell.length_a   1.000
_cell.length_b   1.000
_cell.length_c   1.000
_cell.angle_alpha   90.00
_cell.angle_beta   90.00
_cell.angle_gamma   90.00
#
_symmetry.space_group_name_H-M   'P 1'
#
loop_
_entity.id
_entity.type
_entity.pdbx_description
1 polymer ?
#
loop_
_entity_poly.entity_id
_entity_poly.type
_entity_poly.pdbx_seq_one_letter_code
_entity_poly.pdbx_strand_id
1 'polypeptide(L)'
;MFSFISFIQFVIGIAYLFLLIAGAILCKKYAFRLGLYFFLFMIMAQIYRYLSQFFISSFFDRVRDDHSMGMSIGEWAILLALIPSLIEVVAFSLLVVGLYQMWNRRHAPTSEKSMD
;
A
#
# COMPACT_ATOMS: atom_id res chain seq x y z
N MET A 1 -3.01 -23.65 -18.21
CA MET A 1 -3.72 -22.38 -17.93
C MET A 1 -3.18 -21.66 -16.68
N PHE A 2 -2.81 -22.38 -15.62
CA PHE A 2 -2.20 -21.82 -14.40
C PHE A 2 -0.93 -20.97 -14.63
N SER A 3 -0.02 -21.36 -15.54
CA SER A 3 1.22 -20.58 -15.77
C SER A 3 1.01 -19.20 -16.37
N PHE A 4 -0.01 -19.01 -17.21
CA PHE A 4 -0.25 -17.72 -17.86
C PHE A 4 -0.78 -16.68 -16.87
N ILE A 5 -1.68 -17.10 -15.99
CA ILE A 5 -2.25 -16.24 -14.94
C ILE A 5 -1.15 -15.81 -13.95
N SER A 6 -0.29 -16.73 -13.52
CA SER A 6 0.84 -16.43 -12.63
C SER A 6 1.85 -15.49 -13.29
N PHE A 7 2.13 -15.66 -14.59
CA PHE A 7 3.02 -14.77 -15.33
C PHE A 7 2.45 -13.36 -15.44
N ILE A 8 1.17 -13.21 -15.76
CA ILE A 8 0.50 -11.91 -15.80
C ILE A 8 0.57 -11.23 -14.43
N GLN A 9 0.27 -11.95 -13.34
CA GLN A 9 0.36 -11.37 -11.99
C GLN A 9 1.79 -10.90 -11.66
N PHE A 10 2.80 -11.66 -12.06
CA PHE A 10 4.19 -11.28 -11.87
C PHE A 10 4.53 -9.98 -12.63
N VAL A 11 4.15 -9.89 -13.91
CA VAL A 11 4.36 -8.68 -14.73
C VAL A 11 3.61 -7.48 -14.17
N ILE A 12 2.36 -7.65 -13.75
CA ILE A 12 1.56 -6.59 -13.12
C ILE A 12 2.24 -6.13 -11.83
N GLY A 13 2.73 -7.04 -11.00
CA GLY A 13 3.43 -6.71 -9.75
C GLY A 13 4.70 -5.88 -10.00
N ILE A 14 5.50 -6.25 -11.01
CA ILE A 14 6.68 -5.49 -11.43
C ILE A 14 6.28 -4.11 -11.92
N ALA A 15 5.32 -4.02 -12.85
CA ALA A 15 4.85 -2.76 -13.40
C ALA A 15 4.33 -1.83 -12.29
N TYR A 16 3.59 -2.38 -11.33
CA TYR A 16 3.06 -1.65 -10.18
C TYR A 16 4.18 -1.09 -9.28
N LEU A 17 5.23 -1.88 -9.01
CA LEU A 17 6.40 -1.39 -8.27
C LEU A 17 7.11 -0.24 -8.99
N PHE A 18 7.30 -0.34 -10.31
CA PHE A 18 7.86 0.76 -11.09
C PHE A 18 7.00 2.03 -11.00
N LEU A 19 5.68 1.87 -11.03
CA LEU A 19 4.73 2.97 -10.92
C LEU A 19 4.80 3.65 -9.53
N LEU A 20 4.92 2.85 -8.46
CA LEU A 20 5.13 3.35 -7.10
C LEU A 20 6.46 4.08 -6.95
N ILE A 21 7.55 3.55 -7.51
CA ILE A 21 8.87 4.20 -7.47
C ILE A 21 8.85 5.51 -8.26
N ALA A 22 8.27 5.51 -9.46
CA ALA A 22 8.11 6.72 -10.27
C ALA A 22 7.28 7.78 -9.53
N GLY A 23 6.17 7.38 -8.91
CA GLY A 23 5.33 8.25 -8.08
C GLY A 23 6.08 8.82 -6.87
N ALA A 24 6.89 8.02 -6.19
CA ALA A 24 7.75 8.47 -5.10
C ALA A 24 8.80 9.50 -5.56
N ILE A 25 9.41 9.28 -6.74
CA ILE A 25 10.37 10.22 -7.34
C ILE A 25 9.68 11.55 -7.70
N LEU A 26 8.48 11.50 -8.29
CA LEU A 26 7.69 12.72 -8.55
C LEU A 26 7.37 13.45 -7.23
N CYS A 27 6.94 12.73 -6.18
CA CYS A 27 6.66 13.35 -4.89
C CYS A 27 7.89 14.04 -4.30
N LYS A 28 9.08 13.44 -4.44
CA LYS A 28 10.34 14.07 -4.04
C LYS A 28 10.59 15.37 -4.82
N LYS A 29 10.31 15.39 -6.12
CA LYS A 29 10.47 16.57 -6.98
C LYS A 29 9.52 17.72 -6.59
N TYR A 30 8.29 17.41 -6.20
CA TYR A 30 7.30 18.42 -5.77
C TYR A 30 7.30 18.70 -4.25
N ALA A 31 8.32 18.22 -3.52
CA ALA A 31 8.44 18.33 -2.06
C ALA A 31 7.20 17.81 -1.28
N PHE A 32 6.46 16.89 -1.88
CA PHE A 32 5.20 16.38 -1.33
C PHE A 32 5.47 15.28 -0.31
N ARG A 33 5.73 15.69 0.95
CA ARG A 33 6.09 14.78 2.06
C ARG A 33 5.01 13.72 2.32
N LEU A 34 3.73 14.10 2.29
CA LEU A 34 2.60 13.18 2.53
C LEU A 34 2.50 12.10 1.44
N GLY A 35 2.69 12.47 0.17
CA GLY A 35 2.72 11.48 -0.91
C GLY A 35 3.91 10.54 -0.82
N LEU A 36 5.07 11.02 -0.35
CA LEU A 36 6.22 10.15 -0.12
C LEU A 36 5.91 9.09 0.96
N TYR A 37 5.25 9.46 2.07
CA TYR A 37 4.78 8.51 3.06
C TYR A 37 3.74 7.54 2.51
N PHE A 38 2.81 8.01 1.65
CA PHE A 38 1.86 7.15 0.94
C PHE A 38 2.58 6.07 0.13
N PHE A 39 3.52 6.47 -0.73
CA PHE A 39 4.25 5.54 -1.59
C PHE A 39 5.06 4.53 -0.77
N LEU A 40 5.67 4.98 0.34
CA LEU A 40 6.40 4.09 1.25
C LEU A 40 5.46 3.05 1.89
N PHE A 41 4.29 3.48 2.37
CA PHE A 41 3.28 2.59 2.94
C PHE A 41 2.76 1.57 1.92
N MET A 42 2.54 2.00 0.67
CA MET A 42 2.10 1.13 -0.42
C MET A 42 3.16 0.08 -0.79
N ILE A 43 4.44 0.45 -0.82
CA ILE A 43 5.54 -0.51 -1.01
C ILE A 43 5.54 -1.53 0.13
N MET A 44 5.38 -1.08 1.37
CA MET A 44 5.35 -1.97 2.53
C MET A 44 4.14 -2.93 2.51
N ALA A 45 2.95 -2.44 2.15
CA ALA A 45 1.76 -3.28 1.97
C ALA A 45 1.95 -4.33 0.87
N GLN A 46 2.61 -3.95 -0.23
CA GLN A 46 2.91 -4.87 -1.33
C GLN A 46 3.90 -5.96 -0.90
N ILE A 47 4.97 -5.60 -0.18
CA ILE A 47 5.92 -6.56 0.40
C ILE A 47 5.20 -7.50 1.37
N TYR A 48 4.33 -6.95 2.23
CA TYR A 48 3.53 -7.76 3.15
C TYR A 48 2.63 -8.75 2.42
N ARG A 49 1.97 -8.36 1.31
CA ARG A 49 1.18 -9.28 0.48
C ARG A 49 2.01 -10.45 -0.03
N TYR A 50 3.20 -10.18 -0.58
CA TYR A 50 4.10 -11.25 -1.05
C TYR A 50 4.57 -12.15 0.08
N LEU A 51 4.98 -11.59 1.22
CA LEU A 51 5.36 -12.35 2.40
C LEU A 51 4.19 -13.17 2.93
N SER A 52 2.98 -12.60 3.00
CA SER A 52 1.80 -13.27 3.52
C SER A 52 1.48 -14.52 2.71
N GLN A 53 1.54 -14.49 1.37
CA GLN A 53 1.33 -15.67 0.53
C GLN A 53 2.35 -16.76 0.80
N PHE A 54 3.61 -16.40 1.03
CA PHE A 54 4.68 -17.36 1.33
C PHE A 54 4.56 -17.95 2.74
N PHE A 55 4.22 -17.14 3.72
CA PHE A 55 4.07 -17.57 5.11
C PHE A 55 2.77 -18.35 5.33
N ILE A 56 1.68 -18.03 4.62
CA ILE A 56 0.38 -18.71 4.74
C ILE A 56 0.49 -20.20 4.47
N SER A 57 1.25 -20.63 3.46
CA SER A 57 1.39 -22.06 3.17
C SER A 57 2.04 -22.81 4.32
N SER A 58 3.09 -22.24 4.91
CA SER A 58 3.84 -22.86 6.00
C SER A 58 3.11 -22.78 7.35
N PHE A 59 2.30 -21.73 7.55
CA PHE A 59 1.50 -21.54 8.76
C PHE A 59 0.28 -22.48 8.75
N PHE A 60 -0.37 -22.66 7.60
CA PHE A 60 -1.50 -23.59 7.49
C PHE A 60 -1.12 -25.04 7.67
N ASP A 61 0.05 -25.46 7.18
CA ASP A 61 0.54 -26.82 7.42
C ASP A 61 0.73 -27.08 8.92
N ARG A 62 1.20 -26.09 9.69
CA ARG A 62 1.38 -26.23 11.16
C ARG A 62 0.07 -26.14 11.95
N VAL A 63 -0.86 -25.28 11.56
CA VAL A 63 -2.16 -25.09 12.23
C VAL A 63 -3.11 -26.26 11.94
N ARG A 64 -2.97 -26.92 10.78
CA ARG A 64 -3.75 -28.13 10.46
C ARG A 64 -3.46 -29.29 11.41
N ASP A 65 -2.24 -29.39 11.91
CA ASP A 65 -1.84 -30.41 12.89
C ASP A 65 -2.22 -30.02 14.33
N ASP A 66 -2.46 -28.73 14.57
CA ASP A 66 -2.80 -28.19 15.89
C ASP A 66 -4.29 -27.79 15.95
N HIS A 67 -5.15 -28.78 16.17
CA HIS A 67 -6.61 -28.63 16.34
C HIS A 67 -7.02 -27.75 17.55
N SER A 68 -6.07 -27.20 18.31
CA SER A 68 -6.32 -26.43 19.53
C SER A 68 -6.65 -24.95 19.29
N MET A 69 -6.36 -24.41 18.10
CA MET A 69 -6.75 -23.05 17.74
C MET A 69 -8.21 -23.05 17.28
N GLY A 70 -9.15 -22.76 18.18
CA GLY A 70 -10.60 -22.77 17.94
C GLY A 70 -11.15 -21.77 16.92
N MET A 71 -10.32 -21.30 15.99
CA MET A 71 -10.66 -20.39 14.90
C MET A 71 -10.45 -21.09 13.57
N SER A 72 -11.39 -20.94 12.63
CA SER A 72 -11.26 -21.67 11.36
C SER A 72 -10.10 -21.12 10.53
N ILE A 73 -9.49 -22.00 9.72
CA ILE A 73 -8.46 -21.65 8.74
C ILE A 73 -8.90 -20.47 7.84
N GLY A 74 -10.19 -20.45 7.48
CA GLY A 74 -10.77 -19.38 6.68
C GLY A 74 -10.79 -18.03 7.39
N GLU A 75 -11.07 -18.00 8.69
CA GLU A 75 -11.11 -16.76 9.48
C GLU A 75 -9.72 -16.16 9.66
N TRP A 76 -8.70 -17.01 9.88
CA TRP A 76 -7.30 -16.57 9.89
C TRP A 76 -6.84 -15.98 8.56
N ALA A 77 -7.21 -16.62 7.45
CA ALA A 77 -6.91 -16.11 6.11
C ALA A 77 -7.56 -14.74 5.87
N ILE A 78 -8.79 -14.54 6.32
CA ILE A 78 -9.51 -13.26 6.20
C ILE A 78 -8.80 -12.17 7.02
N LEU A 79 -8.42 -12.44 8.26
CA LEU A 79 -7.69 -11.47 9.09
C LEU A 79 -6.35 -11.05 8.47
N LEU A 80 -5.58 -12.02 7.96
CA LEU A 80 -4.31 -11.76 7.27
C LEU A 80 -4.51 -10.94 5.99
N ALA A 81 -5.61 -11.18 5.26
CA ALA A 81 -5.95 -10.42 4.06
C ALA A 81 -6.47 -9.01 4.36
N LEU A 82 -7.06 -8.77 5.54
CA LEU A 82 -7.61 -7.48 5.94
C LEU A 82 -6.52 -6.45 6.23
N ILE A 83 -5.40 -6.88 6.81
CA ILE A 83 -4.27 -6.01 7.19
C ILE A 83 -3.76 -5.15 6.03
N PRO A 84 -3.36 -5.71 4.86
CA PRO A 84 -2.87 -4.91 3.75
C PRO A 84 -3.96 -3.99 3.17
N SER A 85 -5.23 -4.41 3.20
CA SER A 85 -6.35 -3.60 2.70
C SER A 85 -6.59 -2.37 3.58
N LEU A 86 -6.52 -2.51 4.91
CA LEU A 86 -6.62 -1.37 5.84
C LEU A 86 -5.46 -0.39 5.64
N ILE A 87 -4.24 -0.90 5.46
CA ILE A 87 -3.07 -0.07 5.19
C ILE A 87 -3.26 0.74 3.91
N GLU A 88 -3.78 0.12 2.85
CA GLU A 88 -4.04 0.77 1.56
C GLU A 88 -5.09 1.89 1.70
N VAL A 89 -6.17 1.67 2.45
CA VAL A 89 -7.21 2.69 2.71
C VAL A 89 -6.65 3.89 3.48
N VAL A 90 -5.86 3.63 4.53
CA VAL A 90 -5.22 4.69 5.33
C VAL A 90 -4.23 5.47 4.46
N ALA A 91 -3.42 4.77 3.68
CA ALA A 91 -2.48 5.39 2.75
C ALA A 91 -3.24 6.28 1.75
N PHE A 92 -4.28 5.76 1.10
CA PHE A 92 -5.06 6.52 0.12
C PHE A 92 -5.65 7.80 0.72
N SER A 93 -6.16 7.71 1.96
CA SER A 93 -6.68 8.87 2.70
C SER A 93 -5.60 9.95 2.90
N LEU A 94 -4.37 9.56 3.27
CA LEU A 94 -3.24 10.49 3.40
C LEU A 94 -2.87 11.16 2.08
N LEU A 95 -2.95 10.42 0.95
CA LEU A 95 -2.68 10.98 -0.37
C LEU A 95 -3.74 12.03 -0.74
N VAL A 96 -5.02 11.74 -0.55
CA VAL A 96 -6.12 12.67 -0.82
C VAL A 96 -5.98 13.94 0.00
N VAL A 97 -5.74 13.81 1.31
CA VAL A 97 -5.54 14.96 2.21
C VAL A 97 -4.33 15.79 1.79
N GLY A 98 -3.20 15.15 1.46
CA GLY A 98 -2.03 15.88 1.03
C GLY A 98 -2.19 16.57 -0.32
N LEU A 99 -2.91 15.94 -1.27
CA LEU A 99 -3.20 16.53 -2.58
C LEU A 99 -4.10 17.77 -2.41
N TYR A 100 -5.10 17.68 -1.53
CA TYR A 100 -5.97 18.80 -1.18
C TYR A 100 -5.18 19.98 -0.57
N GLN A 101 -4.25 19.71 0.36
CA GLN A 101 -3.39 20.74 0.93
C GLN A 101 -2.50 21.41 -0.12
N MET A 102 -1.94 20.64 -1.06
CA MET A 102 -1.12 21.18 -2.14
C MET A 102 -1.95 22.05 -3.10
N TRP A 103 -3.16 21.62 -3.44
CA TRP A 103 -4.09 22.39 -4.25
C TRP A 103 -4.44 23.72 -3.58
N ASN A 104 -4.83 23.68 -2.30
CA ASN A 104 -5.22 24.87 -1.56
C ASN A 104 -4.07 25.88 -1.39
N ARG A 105 -2.82 25.41 -1.25
CA ARG A 105 -1.63 26.28 -1.21
C ARG A 105 -1.32 26.97 -2.54
N ARG A 106 -1.70 26.39 -3.68
CA ARG A 106 -1.55 27.03 -5.00
C ARG A 106 -2.63 28.06 -5.30
N HIS A 107 -3.77 27.95 -4.62
CA HIS A 107 -4.90 28.88 -4.74
C HIS A 107 -4.99 29.89 -3.60
N ALA A 108 -4.08 29.86 -2.62
CA ALA A 108 -3.96 30.94 -1.65
C ALA A 108 -3.52 32.21 -2.41
N PRO A 109 -4.37 33.25 -2.50
CA PRO A 109 -3.93 34.51 -3.07
C PRO A 109 -2.79 35.03 -2.19
N THR A 110 -1.72 35.48 -2.84
CA THR A 110 -0.63 36.27 -2.27
C THR A 110 -1.22 37.59 -1.77
N SER A 111 -2.00 37.56 -0.70
CA SER A 111 -2.36 38.75 0.03
C SER A 111 -1.35 38.88 1.16
N GLU A 112 -0.76 40.08 1.25
CA GLU A 112 -0.11 40.57 2.46
C GLU A 112 1.35 40.15 2.70
N LYS A 113 2.25 40.76 1.91
CA LYS A 113 3.37 41.53 2.48
C LYS A 113 4.03 42.43 1.42
N SER A 114 3.30 43.47 1.06
CA SER A 114 3.85 44.69 0.46
C SER A 114 3.18 45.89 1.14
N MET A 115 3.40 46.03 2.44
CA MET A 115 3.32 47.31 3.15
C MET A 115 4.02 47.12 4.50
N ASP A 116 4.83 48.12 4.82
CA ASP A 116 5.69 48.32 6.00
C ASP A 116 7.15 47.83 5.88
#